data_AF-A0A1H4HSJ7-F1
#
_entry.id   AF-A0A1H4HSJ7-F1
#
_cell.length_a   1.000
_cell.length_b   1.000
_cell.length_c   1.000
_cell.angle_alpha   90.00
_cell.angle_beta   90.00
_cell.angle_gamma   90.00
#
_symmetry.space_group_name_H-M   'P 1'
#
loop_
_entity.id
_entity.type
_entity.pdbx_description
1 polymer ?
#
loop_
_entity_poly.entity_id
_entity_poly.type
_entity_poly.pdbx_seq_one_letter_code
_entity_poly.pdbx_strand_id
1 'polypeptide(L)'
;MASEVDICNLALAHLGDRATVSSISPPEGSAQAEHCARFYPIARDMVLEAHEWGFATKRANLALLTDTPPPGFQFVYQMPVDCRNIIDLIDPNAPTFFPIDERCGHWQDDAFTMPAVPYELEARGDGTAVFYTNLENAIIRYVASVTDTTKFSAQVVDTIAWLLAAYLAGPVIKGDAGATMAGACMKAYQISLAQARTNDANNRRRSISQSQRPAPWLQNR
;
A
#
# COMPACT_ATOMS: atom_id res chain seq x y z
N MET A 1 -15.71 -10.55 4.35
CA MET A 1 -14.99 -9.54 3.55
C MET A 1 -15.96 -8.42 3.24
N ALA A 2 -15.52 -7.17 3.34
CA ALA A 2 -16.36 -6.02 2.98
C ALA A 2 -16.25 -5.78 1.47
N SER A 3 -17.40 -5.67 0.80
CA SER A 3 -17.46 -5.19 -0.59
C SER A 3 -17.19 -3.69 -0.65
N GLU A 4 -16.96 -3.15 -1.85
CA GLU A 4 -16.86 -1.69 -2.05
C GLU A 4 -18.13 -0.97 -1.55
N VAL A 5 -19.29 -1.59 -1.78
CA VAL A 5 -20.60 -1.08 -1.32
C VAL A 5 -20.69 -1.07 0.20
N ASP A 6 -20.21 -2.11 0.89
CA ASP A 6 -20.19 -2.16 2.35
C ASP A 6 -19.31 -1.05 2.95
N ILE A 7 -18.16 -0.75 2.32
CA ILE A 7 -17.27 0.34 2.74
C ILE A 7 -17.95 1.69 2.55
N CYS A 8 -18.65 1.89 1.43
CA CYS A 8 -19.40 3.12 1.16
C CYS A 8 -20.55 3.32 2.16
N ASN A 9 -21.30 2.26 2.46
CA ASN A 9 -22.37 2.28 3.45
C ASN A 9 -21.83 2.52 4.86
N LEU A 10 -20.69 1.95 5.22
CA LEU A 10 -20.01 2.24 6.49
C LEU A 10 -19.64 3.72 6.61
N ALA A 11 -19.08 4.32 5.55
CA ALA A 11 -18.74 5.73 5.51
C ALA A 11 -19.99 6.63 5.64
N LEU A 12 -21.07 6.29 4.96
CA LEU A 12 -22.36 7.00 5.05
C LEU A 12 -22.98 6.89 6.45
N ALA A 13 -22.87 5.72 7.08
CA ALA A 13 -23.33 5.51 8.45
C ALA A 13 -22.56 6.37 9.46
N HIS A 14 -21.25 6.61 9.26
CA HIS A 14 -20.48 7.55 10.09
C HIS A 14 -21.01 8.99 10.02
N LEU A 15 -21.64 9.37 8.91
CA LEU A 15 -22.26 10.68 8.72
C LEU A 15 -23.72 10.74 9.19
N GLY A 16 -24.27 9.62 9.67
CA GLY A 16 -25.67 9.52 10.11
C GLY A 16 -26.69 9.31 8.97
N ASP A 17 -26.25 8.96 7.77
CA ASP A 17 -27.13 8.51 6.69
C ASP A 17 -27.63 7.07 6.99
N ARG A 18 -28.75 6.68 6.38
CA ARG A 18 -29.34 5.33 6.47
C ARG A 18 -28.54 4.26 5.74
N ALA A 19 -27.50 4.64 4.98
CA ALA A 19 -26.57 3.71 4.33
C ALA A 19 -27.29 2.68 3.44
N THR A 20 -28.04 3.18 2.47
CA THR A 20 -28.94 2.38 1.61
C THR A 20 -28.37 2.08 0.22
N VAL A 21 -27.08 2.40 -0.01
CA VAL A 21 -26.46 2.21 -1.33
C VAL A 21 -26.35 0.72 -1.62
N SER A 22 -26.86 0.28 -2.78
CA SER A 22 -26.80 -1.11 -3.22
C SER A 22 -25.81 -1.34 -4.36
N SER A 23 -25.48 -0.29 -5.14
CA SER A 23 -24.44 -0.36 -6.17
C SER A 23 -23.75 1.00 -6.42
N ILE A 24 -22.41 0.96 -6.53
CA ILE A 24 -21.57 2.10 -6.93
C ILE A 24 -20.97 1.95 -8.34
N SER A 25 -21.01 0.74 -8.92
CA SER A 25 -20.48 0.47 -10.27
C SER A 25 -21.29 -0.63 -10.97
N PRO A 26 -22.23 -0.26 -11.87
CA PRO A 26 -22.66 1.10 -12.20
C PRO A 26 -23.41 1.76 -11.02
N PRO A 27 -23.35 3.10 -10.87
CA PRO A 27 -24.11 3.80 -9.83
C PRO A 27 -25.61 3.55 -10.02
N GLU A 28 -26.31 3.25 -8.94
CA GLU A 28 -27.76 3.00 -8.94
C GLU A 28 -28.63 4.26 -9.16
N GLY A 29 -28.01 5.42 -9.41
CA GLY A 29 -28.68 6.70 -9.67
C GLY A 29 -29.04 7.51 -8.41
N SER A 30 -28.70 7.04 -7.22
CA SER A 30 -28.81 7.84 -5.99
C SER A 30 -27.62 8.83 -5.90
N ALA A 31 -27.86 10.03 -5.37
CA ALA A 31 -26.80 11.04 -5.20
C ALA A 31 -25.66 10.51 -4.31
N GLN A 32 -26.01 9.71 -3.29
CA GLN A 32 -25.06 9.00 -2.43
C GLN A 32 -24.20 8.03 -3.23
N ALA A 33 -24.78 7.19 -4.09
CA ALA A 33 -24.02 6.25 -4.90
C ALA A 33 -23.08 6.96 -5.88
N GLU A 34 -23.51 8.07 -6.48
CA GLU A 34 -22.66 8.88 -7.38
C GLU A 34 -21.48 9.50 -6.63
N HIS A 35 -21.70 10.05 -5.45
CA HIS A 35 -20.63 10.59 -4.62
C HIS A 35 -19.67 9.50 -4.16
N CYS A 36 -20.19 8.35 -3.71
CA CYS A 36 -19.38 7.19 -3.34
C CYS A 36 -18.55 6.67 -4.52
N ALA A 37 -19.13 6.51 -5.71
CA ALA A 37 -18.42 6.07 -6.91
C ALA A 37 -17.27 7.02 -7.29
N ARG A 38 -17.43 8.33 -7.04
CA ARG A 38 -16.39 9.34 -7.31
C ARG A 38 -15.27 9.34 -6.28
N PHE A 39 -15.62 9.29 -4.98
CA PHE A 39 -14.65 9.49 -3.90
C PHE A 39 -14.01 8.20 -3.38
N TYR A 40 -14.67 7.06 -3.51
CA TYR A 40 -14.15 5.76 -3.08
C TYR A 40 -12.78 5.43 -3.69
N PRO A 41 -12.56 5.48 -5.03
CA PRO A 41 -11.26 5.15 -5.60
C PRO A 41 -10.15 6.07 -5.10
N ILE A 42 -10.44 7.36 -4.92
CA ILE A 42 -9.48 8.35 -4.41
C ILE A 42 -9.11 8.04 -2.96
N ALA A 43 -10.11 7.80 -2.10
CA ALA A 43 -9.88 7.47 -0.69
C ALA A 43 -9.11 6.15 -0.55
N ARG A 44 -9.48 5.13 -1.33
CA ARG A 44 -8.78 3.84 -1.37
C ARG A 44 -7.31 4.03 -1.73
N ASP A 45 -7.02 4.68 -2.85
CA ASP A 45 -5.65 4.82 -3.35
C ASP A 45 -4.79 5.65 -2.38
N MET A 46 -5.36 6.70 -1.77
CA MET A 46 -4.67 7.46 -0.72
C MET A 46 -4.32 6.61 0.51
N VAL A 47 -5.22 5.76 0.98
CA VAL A 47 -4.92 4.88 2.14
C VAL A 47 -3.88 3.84 1.76
N LEU A 48 -3.98 3.26 0.56
CA LEU A 48 -3.02 2.27 0.06
C LEU A 48 -1.62 2.86 -0.12
N GLU A 49 -1.50 4.12 -0.53
CA GLU A 49 -0.22 4.82 -0.67
C GLU A 49 0.34 5.32 0.67
N ALA A 50 -0.51 5.50 1.69
CA ALA A 50 -0.10 6.01 2.99
C ALA A 50 0.82 5.07 3.79
N HIS A 51 0.93 3.78 3.41
CA HIS A 51 1.79 2.83 4.10
C HIS A 51 2.17 1.64 3.19
N GLU A 52 3.28 0.98 3.51
CA GLU A 52 3.71 -0.25 2.84
C GLU A 52 2.95 -1.48 3.37
N TRP A 53 1.64 -1.51 3.09
CA TRP A 53 0.78 -2.59 3.56
C TRP A 53 1.31 -3.95 3.10
N GLY A 54 1.40 -4.91 4.03
CA GLY A 54 1.93 -6.24 3.72
C GLY A 54 1.17 -6.96 2.61
N PHE A 55 -0.15 -6.78 2.52
CA PHE A 55 -1.00 -7.38 1.47
C PHE A 55 -0.88 -6.70 0.09
N ALA A 56 -0.46 -5.43 0.06
CA ALA A 56 -0.27 -4.66 -1.18
C ALA A 56 1.19 -4.69 -1.66
N THR A 57 2.11 -5.16 -0.82
CA THR A 57 3.54 -5.24 -1.17
C THR A 57 3.81 -6.43 -2.09
N LYS A 58 4.34 -6.17 -3.28
CA LYS A 58 4.74 -7.20 -4.26
C LYS A 58 6.23 -7.09 -4.58
N ARG A 59 6.76 -8.17 -5.17
CA ARG A 59 8.08 -8.19 -5.81
C ARG A 59 7.89 -8.53 -7.28
N ALA A 60 8.58 -7.81 -8.17
CA ALA A 60 8.58 -8.11 -9.60
C ALA A 60 9.99 -7.99 -10.17
N ASN A 61 10.31 -8.89 -11.09
CA ASN A 61 11.47 -8.74 -11.95
C ASN A 61 11.12 -7.71 -13.03
N LEU A 62 11.99 -6.72 -13.21
CA LEU A 62 11.75 -5.65 -14.15
C LEU A 62 12.11 -6.08 -15.59
N ALA A 63 11.31 -5.64 -16.55
CA ALA A 63 11.57 -5.89 -17.96
C ALA A 63 12.55 -4.84 -18.50
N LEU A 64 13.70 -5.30 -19.01
CA LEU A 64 14.73 -4.43 -19.58
C LEU A 64 14.23 -3.80 -20.89
N LEU A 65 14.45 -2.50 -21.03
CA LEU A 65 14.17 -1.73 -22.23
C LEU A 65 15.46 -1.50 -23.03
N THR A 66 15.33 -1.30 -24.34
CA THR A 66 16.46 -1.12 -25.27
C THR A 66 16.89 0.34 -25.45
N ASP A 67 16.33 1.24 -24.65
CA ASP A 67 16.61 2.67 -24.73
C ASP A 67 18.01 3.03 -24.23
N THR A 68 18.53 4.16 -24.70
CA THR A 68 19.80 4.69 -24.22
C THR A 68 19.62 5.29 -22.82
N PRO A 69 20.26 4.74 -21.78
CA PRO A 69 20.14 5.26 -20.42
C PRO A 69 20.81 6.65 -20.32
N PRO A 70 20.32 7.51 -19.40
CA PRO A 70 20.97 8.79 -19.12
C PRO A 70 22.38 8.60 -18.51
N PRO A 71 23.25 9.62 -18.59
CA PRO A 71 24.59 9.54 -18.02
C PRO A 71 24.55 9.19 -16.53
N GLY A 72 25.29 8.15 -16.12
CA GLY A 72 25.34 7.67 -14.73
C GLY A 72 24.52 6.40 -14.48
N PHE A 73 23.68 6.00 -15.43
CA PHE A 73 22.92 4.75 -15.40
C PHE A 73 23.30 3.81 -16.54
N GLN A 74 23.25 2.50 -16.29
CA GLN A 74 23.60 1.46 -17.27
C GLN A 74 22.38 0.77 -17.86
N PHE A 75 21.26 0.72 -17.14
CA PHE A 75 20.07 -0.04 -17.54
C PHE A 75 18.79 0.79 -17.40
N VAL A 76 17.86 0.57 -18.33
CA VAL A 76 16.52 1.15 -18.34
C VAL A 76 15.50 0.03 -18.22
N TYR A 77 14.57 0.16 -17.30
CA TYR A 77 13.54 -0.85 -17.07
C TYR A 77 12.12 -0.27 -17.16
N GLN A 78 11.19 -1.11 -17.58
CA GLN A 78 9.76 -0.79 -17.57
C GLN A 78 9.17 -0.96 -16.16
N MET A 79 8.48 0.04 -15.66
CA MET A 79 7.79 -0.05 -14.37
C MET A 79 6.50 -0.87 -14.47
N PRO A 80 6.16 -1.70 -13.47
CA PRO A 80 4.88 -2.40 -13.45
C PRO A 80 3.70 -1.42 -13.45
N VAL A 81 2.65 -1.73 -14.22
CA VAL A 81 1.46 -0.86 -14.36
C VAL A 81 0.67 -0.67 -13.06
N ASP A 82 0.78 -1.63 -12.13
CA ASP A 82 0.15 -1.57 -10.82
C ASP A 82 1.06 -0.95 -9.76
N CYS A 83 2.28 -0.52 -10.08
CA CYS A 83 3.21 0.07 -9.12
C CYS A 83 2.78 1.50 -8.73
N ARG A 84 2.53 1.71 -7.43
CA ARG A 84 2.20 3.02 -6.86
C ARG A 84 3.37 3.67 -6.13
N ASN A 85 4.11 2.88 -5.35
CA ASN A 85 5.25 3.37 -4.61
C ASN A 85 6.35 2.31 -4.57
N ILE A 86 7.60 2.70 -4.81
CA ILE A 86 8.75 1.80 -4.71
C ILE A 86 9.24 1.79 -3.26
N ILE A 87 9.49 0.58 -2.76
CA ILE A 87 9.97 0.36 -1.40
C ILE A 87 11.48 0.12 -1.42
N ASP A 88 11.93 -0.80 -2.28
CA ASP A 88 13.29 -1.33 -2.21
C ASP A 88 13.72 -1.93 -3.56
N LEU A 89 15.03 -1.82 -3.85
CA LEU A 89 15.68 -2.43 -5.00
C LEU A 89 16.51 -3.61 -4.52
N ILE A 90 16.20 -4.80 -5.03
CA ILE A 90 16.82 -6.06 -4.65
C ILE A 90 17.78 -6.49 -5.76
N ASP A 91 19.04 -6.68 -5.39
CA ASP A 91 20.03 -7.33 -6.23
C ASP A 91 19.80 -8.86 -6.21
N PRO A 92 19.51 -9.50 -7.36
CA PRO A 92 19.29 -10.94 -7.42
C PRO A 92 20.55 -11.76 -7.06
N ASN A 93 21.74 -11.16 -7.18
CA ASN A 93 23.02 -11.78 -6.84
C ASN A 93 23.45 -11.48 -5.41
N ALA A 94 22.72 -10.62 -4.68
CA ALA A 94 22.97 -10.41 -3.26
C ALA A 94 22.73 -11.72 -2.50
N PRO A 95 23.61 -12.08 -1.54
CA PRO A 95 23.35 -13.23 -0.70
C PRO A 95 22.03 -13.02 0.07
N THR A 96 21.03 -13.86 -0.19
CA THR A 96 19.74 -13.90 0.53
C THR A 96 19.87 -14.22 2.03
N PHE A 97 21.08 -14.52 2.48
CA PHE A 97 21.39 -14.87 3.85
C PHE A 97 21.83 -13.62 4.58
N PHE A 98 20.96 -13.09 5.45
CA PHE A 98 21.44 -12.35 6.60
C PHE A 98 22.35 -13.33 7.38
N PRO A 99 23.66 -13.09 7.50
CA PRO A 99 24.48 -13.93 8.34
C PRO A 99 23.90 -13.85 9.75
N ILE A 100 23.38 -14.98 10.24
CA ILE A 100 23.12 -15.14 11.66
C ILE A 100 24.47 -15.01 12.35
N ASP A 101 24.66 -13.93 13.10
CA ASP A 101 25.66 -13.98 14.16
C ASP A 101 25.03 -14.78 15.31
N GLU A 102 25.43 -16.05 15.40
CA GLU A 102 25.02 -16.97 16.47
C GLU A 102 25.34 -16.43 17.88
N ARG A 103 26.18 -15.39 18.00
CA ARG A 103 26.54 -14.78 19.28
C ARG A 103 25.53 -13.79 19.82
N CYS A 104 24.67 -13.19 19.00
CA CYS A 104 23.83 -12.07 19.45
C CYS A 104 22.31 -12.25 19.31
N GLY A 105 21.80 -13.33 18.70
CA GLY A 105 20.36 -13.66 18.76
C GLY A 105 19.41 -12.53 18.31
N HIS A 106 19.95 -11.56 17.57
CA HIS A 106 19.27 -10.38 17.04
C HIS A 106 19.73 -10.20 15.60
N TRP A 107 18.83 -9.69 14.77
CA TRP A 107 19.22 -9.12 13.49
C TRP A 107 20.09 -7.89 13.81
N GLN A 108 21.39 -7.96 13.57
CA GLN A 108 22.20 -6.75 13.50
C GLN A 108 21.74 -6.01 12.23
N ASP A 109 20.98 -4.94 12.41
CA ASP A 109 20.68 -3.98 11.32
C ASP A 109 21.96 -3.30 10.79
N ASP A 110 23.10 -3.43 11.49
CA ASP A 110 24.29 -2.58 11.27
C ASP A 110 25.54 -3.28 10.66
N ALA A 111 25.49 -4.55 10.24
CA ALA A 111 26.72 -5.29 9.88
C ALA A 111 26.94 -5.58 8.38
N PHE A 112 26.03 -5.21 7.49
CA PHE A 112 26.24 -5.34 6.05
C PHE A 112 25.49 -4.23 5.30
N THR A 113 26.01 -3.00 5.36
CA THR A 113 25.57 -1.94 4.45
C THR A 113 26.05 -2.32 3.05
N MET A 114 25.26 -3.14 2.34
CA MET A 114 25.44 -3.24 0.89
C MET A 114 25.39 -1.82 0.33
N PRO A 115 26.34 -1.42 -0.53
CA PRO A 115 26.30 -0.10 -1.12
C PRO A 115 24.94 0.07 -1.80
N ALA A 116 24.19 1.08 -1.39
CA ALA A 116 22.88 1.36 -1.96
C ALA A 116 23.06 1.55 -3.46
N VAL A 117 22.42 0.70 -4.26
CA VAL A 117 22.49 0.81 -5.71
C VAL A 117 21.69 2.05 -6.09
N PRO A 118 22.29 3.03 -6.79
CA PRO A 118 21.55 4.20 -7.22
C PRO A 118 20.46 3.79 -8.20
N TYR A 119 19.28 4.34 -8.00
CA TYR A 119 18.17 4.21 -8.93
C TYR A 119 17.46 5.54 -9.06
N GLU A 120 16.85 5.76 -10.22
CA GLU A 120 16.07 6.95 -10.51
C GLU A 120 14.80 6.59 -11.26
N LEU A 121 13.73 7.33 -10.94
CA LEU A 121 12.40 7.17 -11.50
C LEU A 121 12.11 8.38 -12.37
N GLU A 122 11.88 8.15 -13.66
CA GLU A 122 11.47 9.22 -14.56
C GLU A 122 10.27 8.81 -15.39
N ALA A 123 9.59 9.81 -15.94
CA ALA A 123 8.63 9.60 -17.02
C ALA A 123 9.32 9.90 -18.34
N ARG A 124 9.18 8.99 -19.31
CA ARG A 124 9.55 9.26 -20.70
C ARG A 124 8.65 10.36 -21.27
N GLY A 125 9.08 10.98 -22.38
CA GLY A 125 8.28 11.97 -23.10
C GLY A 125 6.90 11.51 -23.57
N ASP A 126 6.61 10.20 -23.58
CA ASP A 126 5.30 9.62 -23.86
C ASP A 126 4.44 9.39 -22.59
N GLY A 127 4.96 9.74 -21.40
CA GLY A 127 4.32 9.54 -20.12
C GLY A 127 4.54 8.15 -19.50
N THR A 128 5.30 7.27 -20.15
CA THR A 128 5.62 5.94 -19.60
C THR A 128 6.62 6.08 -18.46
N ALA A 129 6.29 5.54 -17.29
CA ALA A 129 7.21 5.49 -16.16
C ALA A 129 8.33 4.47 -16.41
N VAL A 130 9.56 4.91 -16.26
CA VAL A 130 10.78 4.14 -16.44
C VAL A 130 11.61 4.15 -15.17
N PHE A 131 12.36 3.07 -14.96
CA PHE A 131 13.22 2.87 -13.81
C PHE A 131 14.67 2.71 -14.29
N TYR A 132 15.54 3.62 -13.88
CA TYR A 132 16.96 3.59 -14.21
C TYR A 132 17.77 3.03 -13.04
N THR A 133 18.72 2.15 -13.35
CA THR A 133 19.65 1.64 -12.34
C THR A 133 20.93 1.11 -13.00
N ASN A 134 21.95 0.88 -12.17
CA ASN A 134 23.20 0.20 -12.57
C ASN A 134 23.16 -1.31 -12.31
N LEU A 135 22.01 -1.82 -11.84
CA LEU A 135 21.82 -3.24 -11.58
C LEU A 135 21.24 -3.98 -12.78
N GLU A 136 21.90 -5.05 -13.19
CA GLU A 136 21.36 -6.00 -14.17
C GLU A 136 20.34 -6.94 -13.48
N ASN A 137 19.26 -7.29 -14.19
CA ASN A 137 18.17 -8.13 -13.67
C ASN A 137 17.55 -7.58 -12.36
N ALA A 138 17.31 -6.27 -12.33
CA ALA A 138 16.77 -5.58 -11.17
C ALA A 138 15.42 -6.14 -10.72
N ILE A 139 15.33 -6.53 -9.44
CA ILE A 139 14.07 -6.92 -8.80
C ILE A 139 13.64 -5.79 -7.88
N ILE A 140 12.42 -5.28 -8.04
CA ILE A 140 11.89 -4.26 -7.13
C ILE A 140 10.88 -4.85 -6.16
N ARG A 141 10.84 -4.26 -4.97
CA ARG A 141 9.73 -4.37 -4.02
C ARG A 141 8.93 -3.07 -4.08
N TYR A 142 7.62 -3.18 -4.25
CA TYR A 142 6.76 -2.02 -4.43
C TYR A 142 5.38 -2.25 -3.82
N VAL A 143 4.68 -1.14 -3.56
CA VAL A 143 3.25 -1.12 -3.20
C VAL A 143 2.45 -1.15 -4.49
N ALA A 144 1.64 -2.20 -4.65
CA ALA A 144 0.76 -2.38 -5.78
C ALA A 144 -0.60 -1.69 -5.56
N SER A 145 -1.22 -1.23 -6.64
CA SER A 145 -2.61 -0.79 -6.67
C SER A 145 -3.52 -2.01 -6.54
N VAL A 146 -4.11 -2.19 -5.35
CA VAL A 146 -5.01 -3.31 -5.07
C VAL A 146 -6.45 -2.83 -5.13
N THR A 147 -7.21 -3.34 -6.10
CA THR A 147 -8.65 -3.06 -6.24
C THR A 147 -9.52 -4.13 -5.55
N ASP A 148 -8.95 -5.30 -5.26
CA ASP A 148 -9.66 -6.43 -4.66
C ASP A 148 -9.89 -6.20 -3.15
N THR A 149 -11.08 -5.75 -2.75
CA THR A 149 -11.41 -5.40 -1.35
C THR A 149 -11.30 -6.55 -0.37
N THR A 150 -11.49 -7.74 -0.90
CA THR A 150 -11.14 -9.07 -0.38
C THR A 150 -9.78 -9.17 0.31
N LYS A 151 -8.78 -8.40 -0.16
CA LYS A 151 -7.42 -8.39 0.39
C LYS A 151 -7.23 -7.39 1.52
N PHE A 152 -8.19 -6.48 1.74
CA PHE A 152 -8.05 -5.44 2.75
C PHE A 152 -8.22 -6.02 4.14
N SER A 153 -7.32 -5.62 5.04
CA SER A 153 -7.48 -5.92 6.46
C SER A 153 -8.68 -5.14 7.01
N ALA A 154 -9.32 -5.66 8.07
CA ALA A 154 -10.46 -5.00 8.70
C ALA A 154 -10.16 -3.54 9.12
N GLN A 155 -8.91 -3.25 9.48
CA GLN A 155 -8.50 -1.91 9.87
C GLN A 155 -8.31 -0.98 8.68
N VAL A 156 -7.78 -1.48 7.56
CA VAL A 156 -7.72 -0.68 6.32
C VAL A 156 -9.12 -0.37 5.80
N VAL A 157 -10.06 -1.31 5.91
CA VAL A 157 -11.48 -1.09 5.59
C VAL A 157 -12.06 0.06 6.41
N ASP A 158 -11.86 0.05 7.74
CA ASP A 158 -12.29 1.14 8.63
C ASP A 158 -11.61 2.47 8.30
N THR A 159 -10.29 2.46 8.08
CA THR A 159 -9.54 3.66 7.71
C THR A 159 -10.03 4.28 6.39
N ILE A 160 -10.32 3.47 5.37
CA ILE A 160 -10.91 3.94 4.11
C ILE A 160 -12.31 4.52 4.35
N ALA A 161 -13.13 3.88 5.19
CA ALA A 161 -14.46 4.37 5.50
C ALA A 161 -14.43 5.75 6.19
N TRP A 162 -13.50 5.99 7.13
CA TRP A 162 -13.33 7.29 7.77
C TRP A 162 -12.86 8.38 6.81
N LEU A 163 -11.92 8.07 5.91
CA LEU A 163 -11.46 9.02 4.90
C LEU A 163 -12.58 9.35 3.91
N LEU A 164 -13.31 8.33 3.47
CA LEU A 164 -14.45 8.48 2.57
C LEU A 164 -15.55 9.32 3.22
N ALA A 165 -15.85 9.10 4.50
CA ALA A 165 -16.80 9.90 5.27
C ALA A 165 -16.39 11.38 5.30
N ALA A 166 -15.09 11.68 5.46
CA ALA A 166 -14.60 13.06 5.43
C ALA A 166 -14.86 13.74 4.08
N TYR A 167 -14.73 13.02 2.96
CA TYR A 167 -15.05 13.56 1.63
C TYR A 167 -16.54 13.68 1.36
N LEU A 168 -17.34 12.73 1.87
CA LEU A 168 -18.79 12.74 1.73
C LEU A 168 -19.48 13.76 2.62
N ALA A 169 -18.86 14.19 3.73
CA ALA A 169 -19.45 15.14 4.68
C ALA A 169 -19.86 16.47 4.01
N GLY A 170 -19.07 16.98 3.07
CA GLY A 170 -19.37 18.20 2.32
C GLY A 170 -20.64 18.13 1.47
N PRO A 171 -20.80 17.14 0.57
CA PRO A 171 -22.02 17.01 -0.22
C PRO A 171 -23.24 16.49 0.58
N VAL A 172 -23.03 15.66 1.61
CA VAL A 172 -24.14 15.04 2.36
C VAL A 172 -24.72 15.99 3.42
N ILE A 173 -23.88 16.77 4.12
CA ILE A 173 -24.31 17.67 5.20
C ILE A 173 -24.08 19.12 4.76
N LYS A 174 -25.16 19.91 4.66
CA LYS A 174 -25.09 21.30 4.20
C LYS A 174 -24.57 22.25 5.29
N GLY A 175 -23.77 23.23 4.88
CA GLY A 175 -23.31 24.35 5.73
C GLY A 175 -22.19 24.00 6.72
N ASP A 176 -22.02 24.82 7.75
CA ASP A 176 -20.92 24.73 8.73
C ASP A 176 -20.91 23.40 9.50
N ALA A 177 -22.07 22.76 9.66
CA ALA A 177 -22.19 21.44 10.26
C ALA A 177 -21.44 20.37 9.45
N GLY A 178 -21.49 20.44 8.11
CA GLY A 178 -20.78 19.51 7.23
C GLY A 178 -19.27 19.71 7.28
N ALA A 179 -18.81 20.97 7.29
CA ALA A 179 -17.40 21.29 7.46
C ALA A 179 -16.85 20.81 8.82
N THR A 180 -17.64 20.97 9.89
CA THR A 180 -17.27 20.49 11.22
C THR A 180 -17.20 18.96 11.28
N MET A 181 -18.18 18.27 10.68
CA MET A 181 -18.18 16.81 10.59
C MET A 181 -17.02 16.29 9.75
N ALA A 182 -16.73 16.91 8.60
CA ALA A 182 -15.56 16.56 7.77
C ALA A 182 -14.26 16.64 8.57
N GLY A 183 -14.09 17.69 9.38
CA GLY A 183 -12.95 17.84 10.28
C GLY A 183 -12.89 16.76 11.36
N ALA A 184 -14.03 16.34 11.91
CA ALA A 184 -14.11 15.24 12.88
C ALA A 184 -13.76 13.89 12.24
N CYS A 185 -14.31 13.58 11.06
CA CYS A 185 -13.98 12.38 10.29
C CYS A 185 -12.50 12.34 9.91
N MET A 186 -11.90 13.46 9.52
CA MET A 186 -10.47 13.52 9.19
C MET A 186 -9.58 13.22 10.42
N LYS A 187 -9.97 13.68 11.61
CA LYS A 187 -9.28 13.31 12.86
C LYS A 187 -9.41 11.82 13.16
N ALA A 188 -10.61 11.25 13.00
CA ALA A 188 -10.85 9.81 13.18
C ALA A 188 -10.01 8.98 12.19
N TYR A 189 -9.93 9.41 10.92
CA TYR A 189 -9.08 8.82 9.90
C TYR A 189 -7.60 8.79 10.32
N GLN A 190 -7.05 9.90 10.82
CA GLN A 190 -5.65 9.95 11.25
C GLN A 190 -5.36 8.97 12.40
N ILE A 191 -6.30 8.83 13.33
CA ILE A 191 -6.18 7.87 14.45
C ILE A 191 -6.27 6.43 13.93
N SER A 192 -7.27 6.12 13.10
CA SER A 192 -7.46 4.79 12.51
C SER A 192 -6.25 4.38 11.67
N LEU A 193 -5.70 5.29 10.87
CA LEU A 193 -4.50 5.06 10.06
C LEU A 193 -3.27 4.72 10.92
N ALA A 194 -3.06 5.43 12.03
CA ALA A 194 -1.94 5.14 12.94
C ALA A 194 -2.06 3.75 13.59
N GLN A 195 -3.28 3.34 13.96
CA GLN A 195 -3.54 2.01 14.48
C GLN A 195 -3.35 0.94 13.39
N ALA A 196 -3.88 1.17 12.20
CA ALA A 196 -3.75 0.28 11.06
C ALA A 196 -2.27 0.04 10.70
N ARG A 197 -1.45 1.09 10.65
CA ARG A 197 0.01 0.99 10.45
C ARG A 197 0.68 0.13 11.53
N THR A 198 0.33 0.36 12.78
CA THR A 198 0.91 -0.38 13.92
C THR A 198 0.58 -1.88 13.84
N ASN A 199 -0.66 -2.21 13.50
CA ASN A 199 -1.10 -3.59 13.43
C ASN A 199 -0.59 -4.30 12.17
N ASP A 200 -0.51 -3.62 11.03
CA ASP A 200 0.15 -4.17 9.84
C ASP A 200 1.63 -4.44 10.11
N ALA A 201 2.34 -3.50 10.74
CA ALA A 201 3.73 -3.69 11.15
C ALA A 201 3.88 -4.88 12.10
N ASN A 202 2.99 -5.04 13.08
CA ASN A 202 2.98 -6.18 14.00
C ASN A 202 2.71 -7.51 13.27
N ASN A 203 1.79 -7.54 12.30
CA ASN A 203 1.52 -8.72 11.47
C ASN A 203 2.68 -9.04 10.52
N ARG A 204 3.42 -8.03 10.08
CA ARG A 204 4.60 -8.16 9.22
C ARG A 204 5.85 -8.58 9.99
N ARG A 205 5.87 -8.51 11.34
CA ARG A 205 7.02 -8.92 12.17
C ARG A 205 7.37 -10.38 11.92
N ARG A 206 8.44 -10.56 11.15
CA ARG A 206 9.17 -11.83 10.97
C ARG A 206 10.26 -11.91 12.02
N SER A 207 9.91 -12.04 13.29
CA SER A 207 10.95 -12.36 14.26
C SER A 207 11.27 -13.86 14.14
N ILE A 208 12.55 -14.18 13.90
CA ILE A 208 13.04 -15.55 14.07
C ILE A 208 12.66 -16.05 15.48
N SER A 209 12.60 -15.17 16.48
CA SER A 209 12.18 -15.52 17.84
C SER A 209 10.75 -16.08 17.94
N GLN A 210 9.81 -15.70 17.06
CA GLN A 210 8.49 -16.33 16.97
C GLN A 210 8.54 -17.66 16.20
N SER A 211 9.46 -17.81 15.24
CA SER A 211 9.69 -19.06 14.52
C SER A 211 10.65 -20.03 15.23
N GLN A 212 11.27 -19.63 16.35
CA GLN A 212 12.15 -20.48 17.18
C GLN A 212 11.37 -21.51 18.01
N ARG A 213 10.09 -21.75 17.72
CA ARG A 213 9.51 -23.06 18.04
C ARG A 213 10.25 -24.05 17.14
N PRO A 214 11.20 -24.86 17.65
CA PRO A 214 11.90 -25.80 16.80
C PRO A 214 10.84 -26.68 16.15
N ALA A 215 10.70 -26.60 14.84
CA ALA A 215 9.85 -27.50 14.10
C ALA A 215 10.51 -28.88 14.25
N PRO A 216 9.89 -29.86 14.95
CA PRO A 216 10.59 -31.10 15.31
C PRO A 216 11.11 -31.90 14.12
N TRP A 217 10.54 -31.66 12.93
CA TRP A 217 10.92 -32.30 11.66
C TRP A 217 12.11 -31.63 10.94
N LEU A 218 12.52 -30.43 11.35
CA LEU A 218 13.71 -29.73 10.82
C LEU A 218 15.00 -30.09 11.58
N GLN A 219 14.91 -30.78 12.73
CA GLN A 219 16.06 -31.16 13.56
C GLN A 219 16.79 -32.44 13.12
N ASN A 220 16.23 -33.20 12.16
CA ASN A 220 16.77 -34.48 11.68
C ASN A 220 17.30 -34.40 10.23
N ARG A 221 17.87 -33.27 9.80
CA ARG A 221 18.56 -33.14 8.51
C ARG A 221 19.99 -32.68 8.70
#